data_AF-A0A671REY5-F1
#
_entry.id   AF-A0A671REY5-F1
#
_cell.length_a   1.000
_cell.length_b   1.000
_cell.length_c   1.000
_cell.angle_alpha   90.00
_cell.angle_beta   90.00
_cell.angle_gamma   90.00
#
_symmetry.space_group_name_H-M   'P 1'
#
loop_
_entity.id
_entity.type
_entity.pdbx_description
1 polymer ?
#
loop_
_entity_poly.entity_id
_entity_poly.type
_entity_poly.pdbx_seq_one_letter_code
_entity_poly.pdbx_strand_id
1 'polypeptide(L)' 'TKYVIIIMSLLQKLDFPFLPCTYCNRTWDGWLCWDDTPAGIYTSQNCPNYFPDFDSTGTIHSFVI' A
#
# COMPACT_ATOMS: atom_id res chain seq x y z
N THR A 1 -17.65 -1.30 -16.04
CA THR A 1 -17.90 -0.54 -14.79
C THR A 1 -18.53 -1.38 -13.69
N LYS A 2 -19.68 -2.05 -13.91
CA LYS A 2 -20.31 -2.93 -12.89
C LYS A 2 -19.38 -4.04 -12.37
N TYR A 3 -18.66 -4.73 -13.25
CA TYR A 3 -17.68 -5.76 -12.87
C TYR A 3 -16.51 -5.22 -12.04
N VAL A 4 -15.96 -4.05 -12.40
CA VAL A 4 -14.85 -3.43 -11.66
C VAL A 4 -15.31 -2.96 -10.28
N ILE A 5 -16.51 -2.38 -10.18
CA ILE A 5 -17.11 -2.01 -8.88
C ILE A 5 -17.36 -3.27 -8.04
N ILE A 6 -17.94 -4.33 -8.62
CA ILE A 6 -18.17 -5.61 -7.92
C ILE A 6 -16.84 -6.23 -7.45
N ILE A 7 -15.81 -6.26 -8.30
CA ILE A 7 -14.48 -6.78 -7.96
C ILE A 7 -13.83 -5.94 -6.85
N MET A 8 -13.85 -4.60 -6.94
CA MET A 8 -13.35 -3.72 -5.87
C MET A 8 -14.13 -3.92 -4.57
N SER A 9 -15.47 -4.01 -4.61
CA SER A 9 -16.32 -4.27 -3.45
C SER A 9 -16.19 -5.69 -2.88
N LEU A 10 -15.73 -6.67 -3.66
CA LEU A 10 -15.43 -8.02 -3.21
C LEU A 10 -14.01 -8.13 -2.65
N LEU A 11 -13.06 -7.36 -3.18
CA LEU A 11 -11.71 -7.21 -2.63
C LEU A 11 -11.74 -6.51 -1.27
N GLN A 12 -12.60 -5.49 -1.09
CA GLN A 12 -12.92 -4.88 0.21
C GLN A 12 -13.72 -5.82 1.15
N LYS A 13 -14.21 -6.97 0.68
CA LYS A 13 -14.84 -7.99 1.55
C LYS A 13 -13.90 -9.15 1.87
N LEU A 14 -12.72 -9.17 1.26
CA LEU A 14 -11.55 -9.92 1.69
C LEU A 14 -10.67 -9.08 2.63
N ASP A 15 -11.22 -8.01 3.22
CA ASP A 15 -10.68 -7.42 4.45
C ASP A 15 -10.65 -8.53 5.49
N PHE A 16 -9.50 -9.18 5.63
CA PHE A 16 -9.23 -10.27 6.55
C PHE A 16 -9.68 -9.82 7.95
N PRO A 17 -10.82 -10.29 8.50
CA PRO A 17 -11.33 -9.72 9.74
C PRO A 17 -10.47 -10.08 10.96
N PHE A 18 -9.38 -10.84 10.77
CA PHE A 18 -8.74 -11.57 11.85
C PHE A 18 -7.28 -11.98 11.62
N LEU A 19 -6.48 -11.20 10.86
CA LEU A 19 -5.02 -11.29 11.04
C LEU A 19 -4.61 -10.24 12.08
N PRO A 20 -4.39 -10.60 13.36
CA PRO A 20 -3.77 -9.70 14.34
C PRO A 20 -2.27 -9.61 14.06
N CYS A 21 -1.90 -9.19 12.85
CA CYS A 21 -0.62 -8.56 12.60
C CYS A 21 -0.89 -7.08 12.85
N THR A 22 -0.76 -6.66 14.11
CA THR A 22 -1.12 -5.31 14.55
C THR A 22 -0.39 -4.24 13.72
N TYR A 23 0.83 -4.56 13.29
CA TYR A 23 1.67 -3.75 12.42
C TYR A 23 2.57 -4.66 11.57
N CYS A 24 2.84 -4.25 10.34
CA CYS A 24 3.96 -4.75 9.55
C CYS A 24 5.18 -3.92 9.90
N ASN A 25 6.27 -4.58 10.29
CA ASN A 25 7.50 -3.92 10.69
C ASN A 25 8.10 -3.09 9.56
N ARG A 26 8.94 -2.12 9.92
CA ARG A 26 9.72 -1.33 8.99
C ARG A 26 10.44 -2.22 7.99
N THR A 27 10.18 -1.98 6.72
CA THR A 27 10.71 -2.79 5.62
C THR A 27 11.26 -1.92 4.50
N TRP A 28 12.14 -2.51 3.69
CA TRP A 28 12.69 -1.90 2.50
C TRP A 28 12.28 -2.75 1.30
N ASP A 29 11.56 -2.16 0.36
CA ASP A 29 11.03 -2.85 -0.82
C ASP A 29 11.92 -2.70 -2.06
N GLY A 30 13.09 -2.06 -1.92
CA GLY A 30 13.98 -1.74 -3.04
C GLY A 30 13.85 -0.31 -3.56
N TRP A 31 12.78 0.41 -3.18
CA TRP A 31 12.50 1.77 -3.64
C TRP A 31 12.35 2.73 -2.47
N LEU A 32 11.57 2.34 -1.46
CA LEU A 32 11.24 3.15 -0.31
C LEU A 32 11.41 2.38 0.99
N CYS A 33 11.77 3.12 2.02
CA CYS A 33 11.71 2.64 3.38
C CYS A 33 10.25 2.83 3.84
N TRP A 34 9.60 1.74 4.20
CA TRP A 34 8.26 1.74 4.76
C TRP A 34 8.37 1.61 6.26
N ASP A 35 7.75 2.54 7.00
CA ASP A 35 7.71 2.47 8.46
C ASP A 35 6.72 1.43 8.98
N ASP A 36 6.74 1.19 10.29
CA ASP A 36 5.78 0.34 10.97
C ASP A 36 4.36 0.80 10.65
N THR A 37 3.63 0.00 9.87
CA THR A 37 2.32 0.37 9.33
C THR A 37 1.28 -0.68 9.70
N PRO A 38 0.05 -0.33 10.13
CA PRO A 38 -1.00 -1.31 10.40
C PRO A 38 -1.24 -2.24 9.20
N ALA A 39 -1.46 -3.53 9.44
CA ALA A 39 -1.84 -4.45 8.37
C ALA A 39 -3.28 -4.19 7.89
N GLY A 40 -3.56 -4.49 6.62
CA GLY A 40 -4.88 -4.35 6.02
C GLY A 40 -5.25 -2.93 5.57
N ILE A 41 -4.31 -1.99 5.56
CA ILE A 41 -4.53 -0.63 5.03
C ILE A 41 -3.65 -0.36 3.80
N TYR A 42 -4.05 0.67 3.05
CA TYR A 42 -3.19 1.26 2.03
C TYR A 42 -2.37 2.38 2.66
N THR A 43 -1.06 2.32 2.47
CA THR A 43 -0.13 3.40 2.81
C THR A 43 0.35 4.09 1.54
N SER A 44 0.67 5.37 1.65
CA SER A 44 1.09 6.19 0.53
C SER A 44 2.31 7.03 0.92
N GLN A 45 3.33 7.01 0.06
CA GLN A 45 4.52 7.83 0.21
C GLN A 45 4.87 8.51 -1.11
N ASN A 46 5.47 9.70 -1.05
CA ASN A 46 5.91 10.40 -2.24
C ASN A 46 6.99 9.61 -2.98
N CYS A 47 6.98 9.71 -4.31
CA CYS A 47 8.07 9.21 -5.12
C CYS A 47 9.38 9.89 -4.69
N PRO A 48 10.46 9.13 -4.49
CA PRO A 48 11.71 9.72 -4.09
C PRO A 48 12.38 10.45 -5.26
N ASN A 49 13.13 11.52 -4.95
CA ASN A 49 13.75 12.39 -5.97
C ASN A 49 15.22 12.04 -6.28
N TYR A 50 15.72 10.92 -5.78
CA TYR A 50 17.13 10.54 -5.96
C TYR A 50 17.43 9.99 -7.37
N PHE A 51 16.41 9.62 -8.15
CA PHE A 51 16.54 9.31 -9.56
C PHE A 51 15.97 10.44 -10.42
N PRO A 52 16.69 10.91 -11.45
CA PRO A 52 16.26 12.02 -12.30
C PRO A 52 15.05 11.68 -13.19
N ASP A 53 14.81 10.39 -13.43
CA ASP A 53 13.69 9.91 -14.25
C ASP A 53 12.39 9.75 -13.45
N PHE A 54 12.43 9.91 -12.13
CA PHE A 54 11.27 9.78 -11.27
C PHE A 54 10.57 11.13 -11.12
N ASP A 55 9.29 11.14 -11.47
CA ASP A 55 8.43 12.27 -11.17
C ASP A 55 8.16 12.33 -9.66
N SER A 56 8.88 13.22 -8.98
CA SER A 56 8.74 13.46 -7.53
C SER A 56 7.37 14.02 -7.13
N THR A 57 6.53 14.42 -8.09
CA THR A 57 5.15 14.83 -7.82
C THR A 57 4.20 13.65 -7.68
N GLY A 58 4.61 12.45 -8.10
CA GLY A 58 3.86 11.21 -7.95
C GLY A 58 3.83 10.71 -6.50
N THR A 59 2.83 9.89 -6.20
CA THR A 59 2.69 9.17 -4.92
C THR A 59 2.57 7.68 -5.19
N ILE A 60 3.33 6.87 -4.45
CA ILE A 60 3.29 5.41 -4.51
C ILE A 60 2.30 4.93 -3.47
N HIS A 61 1.38 4.05 -3.88
CA HIS A 61 0.40 3.41 -3.00
C HIS A 61 0.74 1.92 -2.83
N SER A 62 0.84 1.47 -1.59
CA SER A 62 1.14 0.08 -1.25
C SER A 62 0.10 -0.47 -0.28
N PHE A 63 -0.38 -1.68 -0.52
CA PHE A 63 -1.24 -2.39 0.42
C PHE A 63 -0.39 -3.18 1.42
N VAL A 64 -0.67 -3.01 2.70
CA VAL A 64 0.03 -3.69 3.78
C VAL A 64 -0.68 -5.01 4.08
N ILE A 65 0.01 -6.13 3.84
CA ILE A 65 -0.49 -7.50 4.04
C ILE A 65 -0.06 -8.02 5.41
#